data_AF-A0A7S1CZF7-F1
#
_entry.id   AF-A0A7S1CZF7-F1
#
_cell.length_a   1.000
_cell.length_b   1.000
_cell.length_c   1.000
_cell.angle_alpha   90.00
_cell.angle_beta   90.00
_cell.angle_gamma   90.00
#
_symmetry.space_group_name_H-M   'P 1'
#
loop_
_entity.id
_entity.type
_entity.pdbx_description
1 polymer ?
#
loop_
_entity_poly.entity_id
_entity_poly.type
_entity_poly.pdbx_seq_one_letter_code
_entity_poly.pdbx_strand_id
1 'polypeptide(L)'
;CGHNNNTTHIMKLLAALIGTCMLSAVSAAPANPLPHVYKQPDGTDTPELILNGNEQYAWMTDTKGYHVLRDTEGWYVYARKENGKMVSTGVRVGHKNPKKLGLTRMETADAKDRLRKSMTEKQKGRRRLQQNEAICNRLGTKDSPCKKKGIVVLMRFKDHANRKLPSSSDYDVLFNNNGPDAAIAPTGSVYDIFMENSYGAYVYENHITEWVTVTKTEKEANHGNLGLNTANGRATWKEALSLLDQQGFNFADFDADSSGMVDSVVILHSGAGAEVGKIDCDSGATWEDRIWSHQTDTLGFSADGVNVDAYYVASAVTHYCPLDAKWKDAPGGNWGIARIGVIAHECGHFLGVDDLYDPSGGAGVGTFDLMGNMWGW
;
A
#
# COMPACT_ATOMS: atom_id res chain seq x y z
N CYS A 1 -58.36 -14.77 51.11
CA CYS A 1 -58.62 -14.39 49.71
C CYS A 1 -57.64 -13.30 49.31
N GLY A 2 -56.58 -13.66 48.59
CA GLY A 2 -55.52 -12.72 48.26
C GLY A 2 -54.40 -13.36 47.47
N HIS A 3 -54.46 -13.11 46.16
CA HIS A 3 -53.37 -12.92 45.20
C HIS A 3 -52.45 -14.09 44.80
N ASN A 4 -52.50 -14.35 43.49
CA ASN A 4 -51.74 -15.31 42.72
C ASN A 4 -50.23 -15.02 42.75
N ASN A 5 -49.45 -16.09 42.94
CA ASN A 5 -48.01 -16.12 42.73
C ASN A 5 -47.71 -16.20 41.23
N ASN A 6 -47.16 -15.12 40.65
CA ASN A 6 -46.48 -15.18 39.37
C ASN A 6 -44.99 -15.41 39.60
N THR A 7 -44.53 -16.52 39.07
CA THR A 7 -43.17 -17.03 39.02
C THR A 7 -42.22 -16.04 38.34
N THR A 8 -41.11 -15.77 39.02
CA THR A 8 -39.95 -15.00 38.56
C THR A 8 -39.24 -15.72 37.43
N HIS A 9 -39.34 -15.21 36.20
CA HIS A 9 -38.41 -15.55 35.12
C HIS A 9 -37.21 -14.59 35.17
N ILE A 10 -36.05 -15.15 35.54
CA ILE A 10 -34.76 -14.47 35.55
C ILE A 10 -34.36 -14.13 34.11
N MET A 11 -34.26 -12.84 33.83
CA MET A 11 -33.68 -12.24 32.62
C MET A 11 -32.20 -12.64 32.51
N LYS A 12 -31.84 -13.51 31.56
CA LYS A 12 -30.47 -13.62 31.05
C LYS A 12 -30.38 -12.83 29.75
N LEU A 13 -30.11 -11.53 29.86
CA LEU A 13 -29.67 -10.73 28.73
C LEU A 13 -28.22 -11.14 28.40
N LEU A 14 -28.05 -11.90 27.31
CA LEU A 14 -26.77 -11.98 26.64
C LEU A 14 -26.45 -10.57 26.12
N ALA A 15 -25.48 -9.91 26.74
CA ALA A 15 -24.81 -8.77 26.13
C ALA A 15 -24.02 -9.30 24.92
N ALA A 16 -24.62 -9.20 23.74
CA ALA A 16 -23.87 -9.28 22.49
C ALA A 16 -22.93 -8.07 22.47
N LEU A 17 -21.64 -8.31 22.77
CA LEU A 17 -20.58 -7.37 22.41
C LEU A 17 -20.62 -7.25 20.88
N ILE A 18 -21.33 -6.25 20.38
CA ILE A 18 -21.16 -5.75 19.04
C ILE A 18 -19.76 -5.13 19.05
N GLY A 19 -18.76 -5.89 18.61
CA GLY A 19 -17.43 -5.37 18.36
C GLY A 19 -17.57 -4.24 17.35
N THR A 20 -17.49 -3.01 17.83
CA THR A 20 -17.30 -1.82 17.01
C THR A 20 -16.02 -2.03 16.24
N CYS A 21 -16.13 -2.43 14.96
CA CYS A 21 -15.03 -2.36 14.02
C CYS A 21 -14.69 -0.87 13.89
N MET A 22 -13.67 -0.43 14.63
CA MET A 22 -13.15 0.91 14.48
C MET A 22 -12.61 1.00 13.04
N LEU A 23 -13.26 1.81 12.22
CA LEU A 23 -12.78 2.11 10.87
C LEU A 23 -11.51 2.93 11.04
N SER A 24 -10.33 2.36 10.83
CA SER A 24 -9.06 3.12 10.86
C SER A 24 -8.89 3.91 9.56
N ALA A 25 -8.13 5.00 9.61
CA ALA A 25 -7.71 5.69 8.41
C ALA A 25 -6.65 4.86 7.67
N VAL A 26 -6.76 4.81 6.35
CA VAL A 26 -5.75 4.22 5.46
C VAL A 26 -5.34 5.31 4.48
N SER A 27 -4.03 5.57 4.41
CA SER A 27 -3.39 6.39 3.35
C SER A 27 -2.69 5.44 2.40
N ALA A 28 -2.65 5.75 1.11
CA ALA A 28 -2.03 4.89 0.12
C ALA A 28 -1.74 5.63 -1.18
N ALA A 29 -0.73 5.16 -1.91
CA ALA A 29 -0.49 5.57 -3.28
C ALA A 29 -1.64 5.21 -4.23
N PRO A 30 -1.99 6.08 -5.20
CA PRO A 30 -2.90 5.74 -6.27
C PRO A 30 -2.26 4.72 -7.22
N ALA A 31 -3.10 4.08 -8.04
CA ALA A 31 -2.64 3.13 -9.04
C ALA A 31 -1.62 3.77 -10.01
N ASN A 32 -0.68 2.96 -10.50
CA ASN A 32 0.23 3.38 -11.56
C ASN A 32 -0.58 3.76 -12.81
N PRO A 33 -0.51 5.02 -13.27
CA PRO A 33 -1.31 5.48 -14.40
C PRO A 33 -0.78 5.01 -15.76
N LEU A 34 0.39 4.36 -15.81
CA LEU A 34 0.99 3.93 -17.06
C LEU A 34 0.24 2.73 -17.66
N PRO A 35 -0.05 2.76 -18.98
CA PRO A 35 -0.66 1.64 -19.66
C PRO A 35 0.27 0.43 -19.72
N HIS A 36 -0.31 -0.76 -19.64
CA HIS A 36 0.40 -2.03 -19.62
C HIS A 36 -0.26 -3.05 -20.55
N VAL A 37 0.57 -3.87 -21.18
CA VAL A 37 0.14 -5.04 -21.97
C VAL A 37 0.17 -6.28 -21.07
N TYR A 38 -0.86 -7.11 -21.18
CA TYR A 38 -0.99 -8.35 -20.43
C TYR A 38 -1.00 -9.54 -21.38
N LYS A 39 -0.61 -10.72 -20.88
CA LYS A 39 -0.73 -11.98 -21.62
C LYS A 39 -2.11 -12.58 -21.40
N GLN A 40 -2.77 -12.91 -22.50
CA GLN A 40 -3.97 -13.73 -22.49
C GLN A 40 -3.61 -15.22 -22.28
N PRO A 41 -4.57 -16.06 -21.85
CA PRO A 41 -4.35 -17.51 -21.71
C PRO A 41 -3.82 -18.24 -22.95
N ASP A 42 -4.06 -17.73 -24.17
CA ASP A 42 -3.50 -18.28 -25.42
C ASP A 42 -2.10 -17.73 -25.77
N GLY A 43 -1.49 -16.93 -24.89
CA GLY A 43 -0.19 -16.30 -25.08
C GLY A 43 -0.20 -15.03 -25.92
N THR A 44 -1.35 -14.64 -26.49
CA THR A 44 -1.50 -13.37 -27.21
C THR A 44 -1.45 -12.18 -26.26
N ASP A 45 -1.05 -11.02 -26.78
CA ASP A 45 -1.01 -9.77 -26.02
C ASP A 45 -2.37 -9.06 -26.05
N THR A 46 -2.77 -8.50 -24.92
CA THR A 46 -3.87 -7.53 -24.89
C THR A 46 -3.44 -6.23 -25.57
N PRO A 47 -4.39 -5.40 -26.05
CA PRO A 47 -4.15 -3.97 -26.12
C PRO A 47 -3.71 -3.41 -24.75
N GLU A 48 -3.12 -2.22 -24.75
CA GLU A 48 -2.79 -1.50 -23.52
C GLU A 48 -4.01 -1.34 -22.60
N LEU A 49 -3.84 -1.72 -21.35
CA LEU A 49 -4.79 -1.57 -20.26
C LEU A 49 -4.21 -0.67 -19.18
N ILE A 50 -5.07 0.04 -18.47
CA ILE A 50 -4.72 0.99 -17.42
C ILE A 50 -5.39 0.54 -16.13
N LEU A 51 -4.62 0.36 -15.05
CA LEU A 51 -5.17 0.27 -13.71
C LEU A 51 -5.45 1.70 -13.23
N ASN A 52 -6.66 1.93 -12.77
CA ASN A 52 -7.11 3.23 -12.28
C ASN A 52 -7.53 3.11 -10.82
N GLY A 53 -7.61 4.26 -10.16
CA GLY A 53 -8.14 4.37 -8.81
C GLY A 53 -7.05 4.32 -7.74
N ASN A 54 -7.43 3.85 -6.56
CA ASN A 54 -6.60 3.84 -5.37
C ASN A 54 -6.96 2.64 -4.47
N GLU A 55 -6.45 2.63 -3.24
CA GLU A 55 -6.66 1.59 -2.25
C GLU A 55 -8.14 1.33 -1.94
N GLN A 56 -9.00 2.33 -2.10
CA GLN A 56 -10.42 2.20 -1.80
C GLN A 56 -11.20 1.53 -2.93
N TYR A 57 -10.84 1.85 -4.16
CA TYR A 57 -11.51 1.34 -5.34
C TYR A 57 -10.57 1.42 -6.54
N ALA A 58 -10.14 0.26 -7.02
CA ALA A 58 -9.33 0.11 -8.21
C ALA A 58 -10.09 -0.63 -9.31
N TRP A 59 -9.85 -0.24 -10.57
CA TRP A 59 -10.48 -0.88 -11.73
C TRP A 59 -9.58 -0.79 -12.97
N MET A 60 -9.75 -1.77 -13.87
CA MET A 60 -9.00 -1.82 -15.13
C MET A 60 -9.84 -1.26 -16.29
N THR A 61 -9.21 -0.51 -17.18
CA THR A 61 -9.80 -0.07 -18.45
C THR A 61 -8.86 -0.31 -19.63
N ASP A 62 -9.39 -0.32 -20.86
CA ASP A 62 -8.55 -0.05 -22.04
C ASP A 62 -8.18 1.45 -22.12
N THR A 63 -7.30 1.82 -23.05
CA THR A 63 -6.88 3.22 -23.28
C THR A 63 -8.01 4.16 -23.72
N LYS A 64 -9.20 3.64 -24.02
CA LYS A 64 -10.39 4.41 -24.37
C LYS A 64 -11.39 4.52 -23.21
N GLY A 65 -11.05 3.97 -22.04
CA GLY A 65 -11.85 4.03 -20.82
C GLY A 65 -12.97 2.98 -20.74
N TYR A 66 -12.94 1.93 -21.57
CA TYR A 66 -13.88 0.81 -21.44
C TYR A 66 -13.42 -0.17 -20.38
N HIS A 67 -14.34 -0.62 -19.52
CA HIS A 67 -14.02 -1.53 -18.43
C HIS A 67 -13.51 -2.87 -18.90
N VAL A 68 -12.50 -3.36 -18.20
CA VAL A 68 -11.91 -4.68 -18.40
C VAL A 68 -11.94 -5.44 -17.08
N LEU A 69 -12.25 -6.73 -17.14
CA LEU A 69 -12.12 -7.67 -16.04
C LEU A 69 -11.28 -8.85 -16.48
N ARG A 70 -10.68 -9.54 -15.52
CA ARG A 70 -10.17 -10.88 -15.73
C ARG A 70 -11.26 -11.89 -15.33
N ASP A 71 -11.68 -12.73 -16.25
CA ASP A 71 -12.68 -13.75 -15.95
C ASP A 71 -12.08 -14.98 -15.24
N THR A 72 -12.94 -15.94 -14.88
CA THR A 72 -12.54 -17.15 -14.14
C THR A 72 -11.63 -18.08 -14.94
N GLU A 73 -11.60 -17.94 -16.27
CA GLU A 73 -10.69 -18.67 -17.16
C GLU A 73 -9.36 -17.91 -17.36
N GLY A 74 -9.23 -16.74 -16.75
CA GLY A 74 -8.03 -15.92 -16.78
C GLY A 74 -7.94 -14.97 -17.97
N TRP A 75 -8.99 -14.85 -18.80
CA TRP A 75 -9.01 -13.93 -19.94
C TRP A 75 -9.30 -12.50 -19.50
N TYR A 76 -8.58 -11.56 -20.09
CA TYR A 76 -8.94 -10.15 -20.05
C TYR A 76 -10.06 -9.88 -21.06
N VAL A 77 -11.24 -9.55 -20.54
CA VAL A 77 -12.48 -9.37 -21.28
C VAL A 77 -13.11 -8.02 -20.97
N TYR A 78 -13.79 -7.45 -21.95
CA TYR A 78 -14.61 -6.27 -21.71
C TYR A 78 -15.73 -6.59 -20.73
N ALA A 79 -16.07 -5.61 -19.89
CA ALA A 79 -17.11 -5.74 -18.89
C ALA A 79 -18.23 -4.71 -19.09
N ARG A 80 -19.42 -5.04 -18.59
CA ARG A 80 -20.57 -4.15 -18.54
C ARG A 80 -21.14 -4.07 -17.15
N LYS A 81 -21.84 -2.98 -16.84
CA LYS A 81 -22.52 -2.80 -15.56
C LYS A 81 -23.89 -3.45 -15.62
N GLU A 82 -24.13 -4.42 -14.76
CA GLU A 82 -25.45 -5.04 -14.53
C GLU A 82 -25.78 -4.97 -13.05
N ASN A 83 -26.93 -4.41 -12.69
CA ASN A 83 -27.38 -4.28 -11.29
C ASN A 83 -26.33 -3.66 -10.36
N GLY A 84 -25.58 -2.68 -10.85
CA GLY A 84 -24.52 -2.01 -10.09
C GLY A 84 -23.21 -2.79 -9.95
N LYS A 85 -23.10 -4.00 -10.52
CA LYS A 85 -21.88 -4.82 -10.55
C LYS A 85 -21.29 -4.86 -11.95
N MET A 86 -19.96 -4.97 -12.03
CA MET A 86 -19.29 -5.21 -13.29
C MET A 86 -19.33 -6.70 -13.59
N VAL A 87 -19.81 -7.06 -14.77
CA VAL A 87 -19.90 -8.45 -15.24
C VAL A 87 -19.18 -8.61 -16.56
N SER A 88 -18.58 -9.79 -16.76
CA SER A 88 -17.92 -10.16 -18.01
C SER A 88 -18.91 -10.16 -19.17
N THR A 89 -18.49 -9.64 -20.32
CA THR A 89 -19.23 -9.76 -21.59
C THR A 89 -18.84 -11.00 -22.39
N GLY A 90 -17.81 -11.75 -21.94
CA GLY A 90 -17.15 -12.82 -22.69
C GLY A 90 -16.36 -12.34 -23.91
N VAL A 91 -16.33 -11.03 -24.20
CA VAL A 91 -15.59 -10.48 -25.33
C VAL A 91 -14.17 -10.12 -24.90
N ARG A 92 -13.19 -10.85 -25.43
CA ARG A 92 -11.76 -10.55 -25.25
C ARG A 92 -11.43 -9.12 -25.68
N VAL A 93 -10.63 -8.43 -24.86
CA VAL A 93 -10.20 -7.07 -25.17
C VAL A 93 -9.43 -7.05 -26.49
N GLY A 94 -9.70 -6.05 -27.35
CA GLY A 94 -9.07 -5.93 -28.67
C GLY A 94 -9.75 -6.71 -29.80
N HIS A 95 -10.61 -7.69 -29.51
CA HIS A 95 -11.24 -8.52 -30.57
C HIS A 95 -12.47 -7.87 -31.22
N LYS A 96 -13.20 -7.01 -30.50
CA LYS A 96 -14.36 -6.28 -31.03
C LYS A 96 -14.35 -4.85 -30.54
N ASN A 97 -14.97 -3.96 -31.31
CA ASN A 97 -15.13 -2.56 -30.91
C ASN A 97 -16.15 -2.47 -29.75
N PRO A 98 -15.73 -2.07 -28.53
CA PRO A 98 -16.61 -2.03 -27.37
C PRO A 98 -17.77 -1.03 -27.54
N LYS A 99 -17.57 0.05 -28.30
CA LYS A 99 -18.64 1.01 -28.63
C LYS A 99 -19.76 0.36 -29.45
N LYS A 100 -19.40 -0.55 -30.38
CA LYS A 100 -20.39 -1.27 -31.21
C LYS A 100 -21.14 -2.35 -30.43
N LEU A 101 -20.60 -2.77 -29.29
CA LEU A 101 -21.24 -3.71 -28.36
C LEU A 101 -22.19 -3.01 -27.37
N GLY A 102 -22.39 -1.69 -27.49
CA GLY A 102 -23.20 -0.90 -26.56
C GLY A 102 -22.55 -0.76 -25.18
N LEU A 103 -21.25 -1.03 -25.06
CA LEU A 103 -20.54 -0.85 -23.80
C LEU A 103 -20.36 0.64 -23.52
N THR A 104 -20.48 0.99 -22.26
CA THR A 104 -20.21 2.33 -21.77
C THR A 104 -18.75 2.42 -21.33
N ARG A 105 -18.17 3.60 -21.54
CA ARG A 105 -16.92 3.95 -20.86
C ARG A 105 -17.25 4.19 -19.39
N MET A 106 -16.23 4.16 -18.54
CA MET A 106 -16.41 4.65 -17.18
C MET A 106 -16.89 6.10 -17.23
N GLU A 107 -18.12 6.35 -16.78
CA GLU A 107 -18.57 7.71 -16.61
C GLU A 107 -17.79 8.32 -15.46
N THR A 108 -17.22 9.51 -15.69
CA THR A 108 -16.51 10.25 -14.64
C THR A 108 -17.39 10.46 -13.41
N ALA A 109 -18.71 10.59 -13.57
CA ALA A 109 -19.66 10.70 -12.47
C ALA A 109 -19.81 9.39 -11.66
N ASP A 110 -19.83 8.22 -12.30
CA ASP A 110 -19.91 6.91 -11.62
C ASP A 110 -18.62 6.57 -10.88
N ALA A 111 -17.46 6.86 -11.48
CA ALA A 111 -16.16 6.76 -10.82
C ALA A 111 -16.10 7.69 -9.62
N LYS A 112 -16.47 8.96 -9.83
CA LYS A 112 -16.51 9.97 -8.78
C LYS A 112 -17.49 9.62 -7.67
N ASP A 113 -18.65 9.07 -7.97
CA ASP A 113 -19.65 8.70 -6.94
C ASP A 113 -19.17 7.51 -6.10
N ARG A 114 -18.57 6.49 -6.72
CA ARG A 114 -17.99 5.35 -5.99
C ARG A 114 -16.82 5.78 -5.10
N LEU A 115 -15.92 6.59 -5.66
CA LEU A 115 -14.78 7.12 -4.93
C LEU A 115 -15.17 8.15 -3.86
N ARG A 116 -16.21 8.98 -4.10
CA ARG A 116 -16.75 9.89 -3.07
C ARG A 116 -17.41 9.11 -1.93
N LYS A 117 -18.17 8.06 -2.25
CA LYS A 117 -18.78 7.18 -1.24
C LYS A 117 -17.71 6.50 -0.38
N SER A 118 -16.63 6.00 -0.97
CA SER A 118 -15.52 5.43 -0.20
C SER A 118 -14.77 6.47 0.66
N MET A 119 -14.62 7.71 0.18
CA MET A 119 -14.05 8.82 0.96
C MET A 119 -14.90 9.24 2.16
N THR A 120 -16.23 9.18 2.03
CA THR A 120 -17.14 9.52 3.14
C THR A 120 -17.01 8.53 4.30
N GLU A 121 -16.67 7.27 4.00
CA GLU A 121 -16.39 6.25 5.01
C GLU A 121 -14.98 6.45 5.65
N LYS A 122 -13.97 6.92 4.90
CA LYS A 122 -12.64 7.34 5.44
C LYS A 122 -12.76 8.50 6.43
N GLN A 123 -13.66 9.46 6.19
CA GLN A 123 -13.87 10.60 7.09
C GLN A 123 -14.56 10.23 8.41
N LYS A 124 -15.44 9.23 8.43
CA LYS A 124 -16.09 8.75 9.65
C LYS A 124 -15.16 7.93 10.55
N GLY A 125 -14.11 7.35 9.96
CA GLY A 125 -13.09 6.55 10.65
C GLY A 125 -11.80 7.30 10.99
N ARG A 126 -11.61 8.53 10.50
CA ARG A 126 -10.50 9.39 10.92
C ARG A 126 -10.66 9.74 12.41
N ARG A 127 -10.13 8.88 13.28
CA ARG A 127 -9.34 9.41 14.39
C ARG A 127 -8.34 10.33 13.68
N ARG A 128 -8.42 11.64 13.93
CA ARG A 128 -7.26 12.51 13.66
C ARG A 128 -6.12 11.70 14.21
N LEU A 129 -5.13 11.35 13.36
CA LEU A 129 -3.81 10.93 13.83
C LEU A 129 -3.63 11.72 15.10
N GLN A 130 -3.63 11.03 16.24
CA GLN A 130 -3.33 11.71 17.48
C GLN A 130 -1.98 12.28 17.13
N GLN A 131 -1.97 13.60 16.91
CA GLN A 131 -0.82 14.31 16.39
C GLN A 131 0.14 14.19 17.55
N ASN A 132 0.87 13.06 17.59
CA ASN A 132 2.11 12.95 18.29
C ASN A 132 2.84 14.20 17.82
N GLU A 133 3.10 15.04 18.80
CA GLU A 133 3.44 16.45 18.70
C GLU A 133 4.14 16.73 17.37
N ALA A 134 3.55 17.61 16.55
CA ALA A 134 3.99 17.90 15.18
C ALA A 134 5.48 17.66 15.03
N ILE A 135 5.90 16.62 14.28
CA ILE A 135 7.26 16.09 14.27
C ILE A 135 8.31 17.17 14.56
N CYS A 136 9.06 16.98 15.65
CA CYS A 136 10.11 17.90 16.11
C CYS A 136 9.63 19.28 16.59
N ASN A 137 8.36 19.41 16.99
CA ASN A 137 7.69 20.67 17.29
C ASN A 137 7.84 21.74 16.19
N ARG A 138 8.20 21.34 14.95
CA ARG A 138 8.54 22.24 13.83
C ARG A 138 9.72 23.19 14.11
N LEU A 139 10.64 22.81 15.00
CA LEU A 139 11.76 23.65 15.45
C LEU A 139 13.10 23.32 14.76
N GLY A 140 13.14 22.30 13.92
CA GLY A 140 14.37 21.91 13.21
C GLY A 140 14.93 23.04 12.37
N THR A 141 16.25 23.17 12.35
CA THR A 141 16.99 24.11 11.50
C THR A 141 18.22 23.43 10.91
N LYS A 142 18.87 24.02 9.90
CA LYS A 142 20.10 23.45 9.34
C LYS A 142 21.22 23.29 10.38
N ASP A 143 21.33 24.23 11.32
CA ASP A 143 22.38 24.22 12.35
C ASP A 143 22.03 23.31 13.54
N SER A 144 20.74 23.03 13.73
CA SER A 144 20.22 22.12 14.73
C SER A 144 19.08 21.30 14.11
N PRO A 145 19.42 20.30 13.28
CA PRO A 145 18.42 19.52 12.58
C PRO A 145 17.68 18.64 13.56
N CYS A 146 16.38 18.48 13.33
CA CYS A 146 15.69 17.40 13.98
C CYS A 146 16.10 16.06 13.37
N LYS A 147 16.41 15.09 14.22
CA LYS A 147 16.78 13.74 13.81
C LYS A 147 15.70 12.78 14.23
N LYS A 148 15.17 12.01 13.28
CA LYS A 148 14.24 10.91 13.51
C LYS A 148 14.85 9.60 13.04
N LYS A 149 14.64 8.55 13.81
CA LYS A 149 15.14 7.21 13.50
C LYS A 149 14.00 6.29 13.11
N GLY A 150 14.02 5.77 11.90
CA GLY A 150 13.05 4.77 11.45
C GLY A 150 13.56 3.35 11.52
N ILE A 151 12.62 2.40 11.55
CA ILE A 151 12.90 0.98 11.35
C ILE A 151 12.32 0.58 10.00
N VAL A 152 13.16 -0.01 9.14
CA VAL A 152 12.73 -0.66 7.89
C VAL A 152 12.84 -2.16 8.07
N VAL A 153 11.69 -2.80 8.25
CA VAL A 153 11.55 -4.23 8.45
C VAL A 153 11.44 -4.92 7.10
N LEU A 154 12.46 -5.70 6.74
CA LEU A 154 12.43 -6.55 5.56
C LEU A 154 11.67 -7.84 5.88
N MET A 155 10.49 -8.02 5.30
CA MET A 155 9.58 -9.11 5.65
C MET A 155 9.26 -10.04 4.47
N ARG A 156 9.62 -11.30 4.62
CA ARG A 156 9.41 -12.36 3.62
C ARG A 156 8.18 -13.20 3.95
N PHE A 157 7.27 -13.38 2.98
CA PHE A 157 6.14 -14.30 3.12
C PHE A 157 6.59 -15.76 3.08
N LYS A 158 5.83 -16.66 3.70
CA LYS A 158 6.14 -18.09 3.77
C LYS A 158 6.37 -18.73 2.39
N ASP A 159 5.53 -18.40 1.43
CA ASP A 159 5.58 -18.90 0.05
C ASP A 159 6.64 -18.21 -0.82
N HIS A 160 7.33 -17.20 -0.30
CA HIS A 160 8.43 -16.52 -0.98
C HIS A 160 9.82 -17.00 -0.51
N ALA A 161 9.90 -18.14 0.19
CA ALA A 161 11.15 -18.66 0.76
C ALA A 161 12.29 -18.82 -0.26
N ASN A 162 11.97 -19.17 -1.51
CA ASN A 162 12.94 -19.34 -2.59
C ASN A 162 13.07 -18.11 -3.52
N ARG A 163 12.36 -17.02 -3.21
CA ARG A 163 12.43 -15.79 -4.00
C ARG A 163 13.79 -15.13 -3.81
N LYS A 164 14.40 -14.68 -4.91
CA LYS A 164 15.59 -13.84 -4.85
C LYS A 164 15.17 -12.46 -4.33
N LEU A 165 15.82 -11.98 -3.28
CA LEU A 165 15.54 -10.69 -2.64
C LEU A 165 16.81 -9.84 -2.56
N PRO A 166 16.71 -8.50 -2.68
CA PRO A 166 17.82 -7.60 -2.39
C PRO A 166 18.31 -7.74 -0.94
N SER A 167 19.57 -7.43 -0.68
CA SER A 167 20.13 -7.49 0.67
C SER A 167 19.70 -6.29 1.52
N SER A 168 19.85 -6.39 2.85
CA SER A 168 19.70 -5.26 3.76
C SER A 168 20.58 -4.06 3.36
N SER A 169 21.79 -4.31 2.87
CA SER A 169 22.67 -3.24 2.37
C SER A 169 22.12 -2.51 1.13
N ASP A 170 21.40 -3.20 0.25
CA ASP A 170 20.77 -2.55 -0.91
C ASP A 170 19.68 -1.57 -0.44
N TYR A 171 18.89 -1.96 0.57
CA TYR A 171 17.90 -1.06 1.16
C TYR A 171 18.55 0.05 2.00
N ASP A 172 19.70 -0.19 2.61
CA ASP A 172 20.46 0.85 3.31
C ASP A 172 20.87 1.96 2.34
N VAL A 173 21.32 1.59 1.13
CA VAL A 173 21.57 2.56 0.05
C VAL A 173 20.29 3.28 -0.35
N LEU A 174 19.18 2.56 -0.55
CA LEU A 174 17.90 3.16 -0.95
C LEU A 174 17.36 4.18 0.08
N PHE A 175 17.54 3.90 1.37
CA PHE A 175 16.98 4.72 2.44
C PHE A 175 17.93 5.79 2.97
N ASN A 176 19.23 5.50 3.09
CA ASN A 176 20.16 6.31 3.88
C ASN A 176 21.34 6.89 3.08
N ASN A 177 21.52 6.52 1.81
CA ASN A 177 22.66 7.04 1.05
C ASN A 177 22.61 8.57 0.95
N ASN A 178 23.76 9.23 1.07
CA ASN A 178 23.84 10.68 0.89
C ASN A 178 24.26 10.97 -0.56
N GLY A 179 23.31 11.46 -1.34
CA GLY A 179 23.45 11.68 -2.77
C GLY A 179 23.14 10.44 -3.62
N PRO A 180 23.32 10.56 -4.95
CA PRO A 180 22.94 9.51 -5.87
C PRO A 180 23.86 8.28 -5.80
N ASP A 181 23.26 7.10 -5.91
CA ASP A 181 23.94 5.83 -6.17
C ASP A 181 23.50 5.27 -7.54
N ALA A 182 24.47 4.97 -8.42
CA ALA A 182 24.16 4.62 -9.80
C ALA A 182 23.34 3.32 -9.97
N ALA A 183 23.37 2.41 -9.00
CA ALA A 183 22.74 1.10 -9.11
C ALA A 183 21.35 1.06 -8.46
N ILE A 184 21.22 1.63 -7.27
CA ILE A 184 20.04 1.50 -6.41
C ILE A 184 19.24 2.80 -6.35
N ALA A 185 19.92 3.93 -6.14
CA ALA A 185 19.30 5.23 -5.87
C ALA A 185 19.85 6.33 -6.81
N PRO A 186 19.66 6.21 -8.14
CA PRO A 186 20.38 7.04 -9.13
C PRO A 186 20.04 8.53 -9.07
N THR A 187 18.94 8.89 -8.42
CA THR A 187 18.49 10.28 -8.23
C THR A 187 18.54 10.72 -6.77
N GLY A 188 19.15 9.92 -5.90
CA GLY A 188 19.14 10.12 -4.45
C GLY A 188 18.24 9.12 -3.71
N SER A 189 18.46 9.04 -2.39
CA SER A 189 17.79 8.13 -1.46
C SER A 189 16.57 8.76 -0.78
N VAL A 190 15.89 7.99 0.08
CA VAL A 190 14.80 8.53 0.93
C VAL A 190 15.35 9.65 1.83
N TYR A 191 16.53 9.46 2.40
CA TYR A 191 17.25 10.48 3.18
C TYR A 191 17.42 11.78 2.38
N ASP A 192 17.85 11.71 1.13
CA ASP A 192 18.06 12.90 0.29
C ASP A 192 16.76 13.67 0.05
N ILE A 193 15.63 12.97 -0.17
CA ILE A 193 14.33 13.61 -0.37
C ILE A 193 13.96 14.47 0.84
N PHE A 194 14.08 13.92 2.05
CA PHE A 194 13.72 14.62 3.28
C PHE A 194 14.72 15.73 3.64
N MET A 195 16.01 15.48 3.40
CA MET A 195 17.07 16.47 3.65
C MET A 195 16.96 17.67 2.72
N GLU A 196 16.77 17.44 1.41
CA GLU A 196 16.68 18.51 0.41
C GLU A 196 15.41 19.35 0.64
N ASN A 197 14.24 18.71 0.79
CA ASN A 197 12.97 19.43 0.98
C ASN A 197 12.90 20.20 2.31
N SER A 198 13.68 19.78 3.32
CA SER A 198 13.75 20.48 4.60
C SER A 198 14.88 21.51 4.67
N TYR A 199 15.66 21.71 3.60
CA TYR A 199 16.88 22.54 3.62
C TYR A 199 17.86 22.13 4.74
N GLY A 200 17.93 20.83 5.01
CA GLY A 200 18.76 20.24 6.08
C GLY A 200 18.20 20.43 7.48
N ALA A 201 16.94 20.83 7.65
CA ALA A 201 16.31 20.98 8.97
C ALA A 201 15.76 19.66 9.55
N TYR A 202 15.59 18.63 8.72
CA TYR A 202 15.03 17.33 9.09
C TYR A 202 15.88 16.20 8.52
N VAL A 203 16.40 15.38 9.42
CA VAL A 203 17.23 14.20 9.15
C VAL A 203 16.40 12.96 9.46
N TYR A 204 16.12 12.17 8.43
CA TYR A 204 15.42 10.89 8.56
C TYR A 204 16.39 9.75 8.25
N GLU A 205 16.87 9.09 9.30
CA GLU A 205 17.81 7.97 9.21
C GLU A 205 17.10 6.68 9.58
N ASN A 206 17.36 5.60 8.86
CA ASN A 206 16.63 4.35 9.01
C ASN A 206 17.57 3.21 9.35
N HIS A 207 17.16 2.33 10.26
CA HIS A 207 17.82 1.05 10.44
C HIS A 207 17.14 -0.01 9.59
N ILE A 208 17.90 -0.68 8.73
CA ILE A 208 17.39 -1.76 7.89
C ILE A 208 17.64 -3.09 8.57
N THR A 209 16.58 -3.86 8.79
CA THR A 209 16.71 -5.21 9.37
C THR A 209 17.18 -6.22 8.33
N GLU A 210 17.67 -7.37 8.79
CA GLU A 210 17.71 -8.56 7.95
C GLU A 210 16.29 -9.05 7.63
N TRP A 211 16.18 -9.90 6.59
CA TRP A 211 14.89 -10.48 6.19
C TRP A 211 14.35 -11.44 7.26
N VAL A 212 13.19 -11.11 7.84
CA VAL A 212 12.41 -12.02 8.69
C VAL A 212 11.36 -12.75 7.87
N THR A 213 11.16 -14.04 8.12
CA THR A 213 10.16 -14.84 7.39
C THR A 213 8.94 -15.11 8.25
N VAL A 214 7.79 -14.59 7.83
CA VAL A 214 6.51 -14.79 8.51
C VAL A 214 5.85 -16.11 8.13
N THR A 215 4.91 -16.59 8.93
CA THR A 215 4.20 -17.86 8.72
C THR A 215 3.09 -17.79 7.69
N LYS A 216 2.60 -16.60 7.37
CA LYS A 216 1.54 -16.39 6.37
C LYS A 216 2.11 -16.26 4.96
N THR A 217 1.35 -16.78 4.00
CA THR A 217 1.55 -16.53 2.57
C THR A 217 1.10 -15.12 2.18
N GLU A 218 1.55 -14.60 1.04
CA GLU A 218 1.09 -13.28 0.55
C GLU A 218 -0.43 -13.22 0.42
N LYS A 219 -1.03 -14.27 -0.15
CA LYS A 219 -2.49 -14.36 -0.34
C LYS A 219 -3.26 -14.36 0.99
N GLU A 220 -2.75 -15.05 2.00
CA GLU A 220 -3.36 -15.05 3.33
C GLU A 220 -3.32 -13.67 3.99
N ALA A 221 -2.23 -12.91 3.79
CA ALA A 221 -2.07 -11.54 4.26
C ALA A 221 -2.96 -10.55 3.48
N ASN A 222 -3.07 -10.71 2.15
CA ASN A 222 -3.96 -9.93 1.29
C ASN A 222 -5.43 -10.03 1.74
N HIS A 223 -5.87 -11.25 2.07
CA HIS A 223 -7.20 -11.53 2.61
C HIS A 223 -8.38 -10.99 1.76
N GLY A 224 -8.23 -10.98 0.43
CA GLY A 224 -9.24 -10.50 -0.52
C GLY A 224 -9.50 -8.99 -0.47
N ASN A 225 -8.66 -8.24 0.25
CA ASN A 225 -8.79 -6.80 0.42
C ASN A 225 -7.43 -6.10 0.35
N LEU A 226 -6.53 -6.61 -0.50
CA LEU A 226 -5.24 -5.97 -0.81
C LEU A 226 -4.33 -5.76 0.43
N GLY A 227 -4.59 -6.48 1.52
CA GLY A 227 -3.90 -6.30 2.81
C GLY A 227 -4.34 -5.07 3.60
N LEU A 228 -5.27 -4.26 3.08
CA LEU A 228 -5.68 -2.97 3.64
C LEU A 228 -6.41 -3.16 4.97
N ASN A 229 -5.69 -2.89 6.06
CA ASN A 229 -6.18 -2.94 7.44
C ASN A 229 -7.03 -4.20 7.75
N THR A 230 -6.66 -5.34 7.18
CA THR A 230 -7.32 -6.62 7.46
C THR A 230 -6.77 -7.23 8.74
N ALA A 231 -7.57 -8.04 9.45
CA ALA A 231 -7.09 -8.73 10.65
C ALA A 231 -5.89 -9.63 10.33
N ASN A 232 -5.90 -10.28 9.17
CA ASN A 232 -4.81 -11.12 8.70
C ASN A 232 -3.56 -10.31 8.34
N GLY A 233 -3.71 -9.18 7.62
CA GLY A 233 -2.62 -8.27 7.31
C GLY A 233 -1.96 -7.79 8.59
N ARG A 234 -2.73 -7.20 9.51
CA ARG A 234 -2.21 -6.74 10.83
C ARG A 234 -1.50 -7.85 11.60
N ALA A 235 -2.06 -9.05 11.64
CA ALA A 235 -1.41 -10.17 12.32
C ALA A 235 -0.06 -10.54 11.66
N THR A 236 0.03 -10.46 10.33
CA THR A 236 1.27 -10.70 9.57
C THR A 236 2.34 -9.65 9.89
N TRP A 237 1.96 -8.38 9.88
CA TRP A 237 2.86 -7.26 10.17
C TRP A 237 3.37 -7.32 11.63
N LYS A 238 2.50 -7.64 12.58
CA LYS A 238 2.88 -7.87 13.99
C LYS A 238 3.84 -9.03 14.14
N GLU A 239 3.59 -10.12 13.43
CA GLU A 239 4.46 -11.30 13.49
C GLU A 239 5.89 -10.94 13.09
N ALA A 240 6.08 -10.11 12.07
CA ALA A 240 7.40 -9.62 11.67
C ALA A 240 8.11 -8.87 12.82
N LEU A 241 7.41 -7.98 13.52
CA LEU A 241 7.97 -7.25 14.67
C LEU A 241 8.26 -8.19 15.85
N SER A 242 7.36 -9.13 16.14
CA SER A 242 7.58 -10.14 17.17
C SER A 242 8.79 -11.03 16.89
N LEU A 243 9.07 -11.34 15.63
CA LEU A 243 10.26 -12.10 15.24
C LEU A 243 11.56 -11.31 15.46
N LEU A 244 11.54 -9.99 15.26
CA LEU A 244 12.68 -9.12 15.56
C LEU A 244 12.91 -9.01 17.07
N ASP A 245 11.85 -8.80 17.85
CA ASP A 245 11.90 -8.76 19.33
C ASP A 245 12.52 -10.05 19.90
N GLN A 246 12.08 -11.20 19.40
CA GLN A 246 12.65 -12.51 19.77
C GLN A 246 14.13 -12.68 19.41
N GLN A 247 14.63 -11.93 18.42
CA GLN A 247 16.04 -11.90 18.04
C GLN A 247 16.85 -10.89 18.87
N GLY A 248 16.23 -10.21 19.84
CA GLY A 248 16.86 -9.21 20.70
C GLY A 248 16.96 -7.83 20.07
N PHE A 249 16.13 -7.54 19.06
CA PHE A 249 16.03 -6.19 18.50
C PHE A 249 15.38 -5.25 19.52
N ASN A 250 16.07 -4.18 19.89
CA ASN A 250 15.59 -3.21 20.88
C ASN A 250 14.82 -2.07 20.22
N PHE A 251 13.49 -2.06 20.35
CA PHE A 251 12.63 -1.03 19.77
C PHE A 251 12.76 0.33 20.46
N ALA A 252 13.22 0.38 21.71
CA ALA A 252 13.39 1.63 22.45
C ALA A 252 14.47 2.56 21.86
N ASP A 253 15.38 2.03 21.05
CA ASP A 253 16.42 2.82 20.36
C ASP A 253 15.86 3.74 19.26
N PHE A 254 14.58 3.58 18.93
CA PHE A 254 13.85 4.28 17.86
C PHE A 254 12.73 5.20 18.39
N ASP A 255 12.75 5.53 19.68
CA ASP A 255 11.92 6.57 20.30
C ASP A 255 12.80 7.79 20.63
N ALA A 256 13.18 8.56 19.59
CA ALA A 256 14.16 9.62 19.74
C ALA A 256 13.63 10.82 20.56
N ASP A 257 12.31 10.98 20.68
CA ASP A 257 11.67 12.05 21.45
C ASP A 257 11.10 11.59 22.80
N SER A 258 11.31 10.32 23.18
CA SER A 258 10.84 9.75 24.45
C SER A 258 9.32 9.85 24.62
N SER A 259 8.57 9.77 23.53
CA SER A 259 7.11 9.82 23.52
C SER A 259 6.46 8.50 23.96
N GLY A 260 7.25 7.44 24.15
CA GLY A 260 6.77 6.07 24.38
C GLY A 260 6.29 5.39 23.10
N MET A 261 6.62 5.95 21.94
CA MET A 261 6.25 5.47 20.61
C MET A 261 7.50 5.36 19.74
N VAL A 262 7.58 4.31 18.93
CA VAL A 262 8.60 4.24 17.88
C VAL A 262 8.31 5.34 16.84
N ASP A 263 9.33 6.12 16.49
CA ASP A 263 9.26 7.29 15.60
C ASP A 263 8.64 6.95 14.24
N SER A 264 9.09 5.86 13.61
CA SER A 264 8.50 5.34 12.37
C SER A 264 8.84 3.88 12.14
N VAL A 265 7.88 3.15 11.57
CA VAL A 265 8.04 1.75 11.17
C VAL A 265 7.56 1.57 9.74
N VAL A 266 8.47 1.09 8.89
CA VAL A 266 8.24 0.74 7.49
C VAL A 266 8.41 -0.77 7.35
N ILE A 267 7.41 -1.45 6.79
CA ILE A 267 7.45 -2.89 6.51
C ILE A 267 7.55 -3.04 5.00
N LEU A 268 8.69 -3.52 4.51
CA LEU A 268 8.90 -3.86 3.11
C LEU A 268 8.68 -5.35 2.90
N HIS A 269 7.60 -5.71 2.22
CA HIS A 269 7.25 -7.10 1.97
C HIS A 269 7.87 -7.65 0.68
N SER A 270 8.22 -8.93 0.71
CA SER A 270 8.80 -9.68 -0.42
C SER A 270 7.88 -9.89 -1.63
N GLY A 271 6.71 -9.24 -1.71
CA GLY A 271 5.73 -9.35 -2.79
C GLY A 271 5.77 -8.11 -3.67
N ALA A 272 5.44 -8.20 -4.95
CA ALA A 272 5.37 -7.01 -5.82
C ALA A 272 4.12 -6.16 -5.45
N GLY A 273 4.21 -4.82 -5.52
CA GLY A 273 3.12 -3.91 -5.08
C GLY A 273 1.88 -3.94 -5.99
N ALA A 274 0.70 -4.12 -5.41
CA ALA A 274 -0.57 -4.26 -6.14
C ALA A 274 -0.92 -3.01 -6.96
N GLU A 275 -0.58 -1.82 -6.47
CA GLU A 275 -0.80 -0.53 -7.12
C GLU A 275 -0.19 -0.42 -8.53
N VAL A 276 0.79 -1.27 -8.86
CA VAL A 276 1.40 -1.33 -10.20
C VAL A 276 0.52 -2.06 -11.22
N GLY A 277 -0.46 -2.87 -10.79
CA GLY A 277 -1.44 -3.53 -11.67
C GLY A 277 -0.93 -4.74 -12.47
N LYS A 278 0.38 -4.85 -12.72
CA LYS A 278 1.01 -5.97 -13.45
C LYS A 278 0.97 -7.30 -12.70
N ILE A 279 1.33 -8.39 -13.38
CA ILE A 279 1.49 -9.71 -12.75
C ILE A 279 2.83 -9.75 -12.03
N ASP A 280 2.90 -10.31 -10.82
CA ASP A 280 4.18 -10.65 -10.19
C ASP A 280 4.81 -11.84 -10.92
N CYS A 281 5.99 -11.67 -11.51
CA CYS A 281 6.64 -12.73 -12.28
C CYS A 281 7.03 -13.95 -11.44
N ASP A 282 7.31 -13.76 -10.14
CA ASP A 282 7.79 -14.85 -9.29
C ASP A 282 6.64 -15.76 -8.84
N SER A 283 5.50 -15.17 -8.48
CA SER A 283 4.33 -15.89 -7.96
C SER A 283 3.24 -16.14 -9.00
N GLY A 284 3.24 -15.40 -10.11
CA GLY A 284 2.14 -15.36 -11.07
C GLY A 284 0.88 -14.65 -10.54
N ALA A 285 0.96 -14.03 -9.36
CA ALA A 285 -0.17 -13.36 -8.73
C ALA A 285 -0.56 -12.09 -9.51
N THR A 286 -1.86 -11.89 -9.69
CA THR A 286 -2.40 -10.63 -10.22
C THR A 286 -2.47 -9.58 -9.12
N TRP A 287 -2.72 -8.32 -9.46
CA TRP A 287 -2.74 -7.24 -8.48
C TRP A 287 -3.79 -7.44 -7.37
N GLU A 288 -4.90 -8.11 -7.66
CA GLU A 288 -5.96 -8.39 -6.70
C GLU A 288 -5.51 -9.32 -5.55
N ASP A 289 -4.54 -10.20 -5.81
CA ASP A 289 -4.01 -11.16 -4.84
C ASP A 289 -2.74 -10.65 -4.11
N ARG A 290 -2.30 -9.42 -4.39
CA ARG A 290 -1.07 -8.80 -3.85
C ARG A 290 -1.39 -7.71 -2.84
N ILE A 291 -0.39 -7.25 -2.10
CA ILE A 291 -0.57 -6.17 -1.12
C ILE A 291 -0.48 -4.82 -1.81
N TRP A 292 -1.45 -3.94 -1.56
CA TRP A 292 -1.39 -2.54 -1.99
C TRP A 292 -0.66 -1.73 -0.93
N SER A 293 0.33 -0.94 -1.32
CA SER A 293 1.13 -0.15 -0.38
C SER A 293 0.25 0.83 0.41
N HIS A 294 0.36 0.85 1.74
CA HIS A 294 -0.52 1.66 2.58
C HIS A 294 0.05 2.00 3.95
N GLN A 295 -0.41 3.11 4.51
CA GLN A 295 -0.20 3.53 5.90
C GLN A 295 -1.48 3.33 6.71
N THR A 296 -1.35 2.85 7.96
CA THR A 296 -2.45 2.78 8.93
C THR A 296 -1.94 2.91 10.36
N ASP A 297 -2.86 3.11 11.32
CA ASP A 297 -2.59 3.57 12.69
C ASP A 297 -3.16 2.66 13.79
N THR A 298 -3.26 1.36 13.51
CA THR A 298 -3.82 0.39 14.46
C THR A 298 -3.07 -0.93 14.49
N LEU A 299 -1.74 -0.89 14.43
CA LEU A 299 -0.98 -2.11 14.66
C LEU A 299 -1.26 -2.59 16.09
N GLY A 300 -0.94 -1.83 17.13
CA GLY A 300 -1.08 -2.27 18.51
C GLY A 300 -0.07 -3.36 18.84
N PHE A 301 1.21 -3.08 18.57
CA PHE A 301 2.37 -3.86 18.98
C PHE A 301 3.14 -3.07 20.05
N SER A 302 3.70 -3.75 21.03
CA SER A 302 4.58 -3.13 22.03
C SER A 302 5.70 -4.08 22.42
N ALA A 303 6.89 -3.50 22.61
CA ALA A 303 8.11 -4.16 23.02
C ALA A 303 9.03 -3.11 23.67
N ASP A 304 9.95 -3.53 24.54
CA ASP A 304 10.97 -2.66 25.15
C ASP A 304 10.47 -1.35 25.79
N GLY A 305 9.20 -1.33 26.24
CA GLY A 305 8.59 -0.14 26.85
C GLY A 305 8.07 0.92 25.87
N VAL A 306 8.13 0.66 24.56
CA VAL A 306 7.58 1.53 23.50
C VAL A 306 6.47 0.84 22.72
N ASN A 307 5.63 1.63 22.05
CA ASN A 307 4.53 1.12 21.22
C ASN A 307 4.75 1.42 19.74
N VAL A 308 4.18 0.56 18.89
CA VAL A 308 4.06 0.74 17.44
C VAL A 308 2.58 0.69 17.08
N ASP A 309 2.04 1.82 16.61
CA ASP A 309 0.65 1.93 16.13
C ASP A 309 0.59 2.37 14.68
N ALA A 310 1.24 3.48 14.34
CA ALA A 310 1.40 3.95 12.97
C ALA A 310 2.53 3.19 12.28
N TYR A 311 2.23 2.63 11.12
CA TYR A 311 3.20 1.92 10.30
C TYR A 311 2.81 2.04 8.83
N TYR A 312 3.80 1.79 8.00
CA TYR A 312 3.68 1.72 6.56
C TYR A 312 4.01 0.32 6.07
N VAL A 313 3.28 -0.16 5.05
CA VAL A 313 3.54 -1.41 4.35
C VAL A 313 3.75 -1.12 2.87
N ALA A 314 4.86 -1.60 2.31
CA ALA A 314 5.20 -1.46 0.90
C ALA A 314 5.75 -2.72 0.30
N SER A 315 5.72 -2.79 -1.02
CA SER A 315 6.57 -3.72 -1.75
C SER A 315 8.04 -3.39 -1.58
N ALA A 316 8.85 -4.43 -1.35
CA ALA A 316 10.30 -4.34 -1.32
C ALA A 316 10.93 -4.54 -2.71
N VAL A 317 10.17 -5.07 -3.68
CA VAL A 317 10.69 -5.62 -4.94
C VAL A 317 9.93 -5.11 -6.16
N THR A 318 10.61 -5.02 -7.28
CA THR A 318 10.00 -4.81 -8.60
C THR A 318 10.25 -6.04 -9.45
N HIS A 319 9.29 -6.96 -9.56
CA HIS A 319 9.34 -8.06 -10.53
C HIS A 319 8.02 -8.27 -11.25
N TYR A 320 7.84 -7.61 -12.39
CA TYR A 320 6.54 -7.50 -13.05
C TYR A 320 6.53 -8.09 -14.47
N CYS A 321 5.51 -8.90 -14.76
CA CYS A 321 5.36 -9.62 -16.02
C CYS A 321 4.08 -9.18 -16.79
N PRO A 322 4.14 -9.09 -18.13
CA PRO A 322 5.36 -9.10 -18.94
C PRO A 322 6.22 -7.84 -18.72
N LEU A 323 7.52 -7.95 -18.96
CA LEU A 323 8.42 -6.80 -19.00
C LEU A 323 7.98 -5.89 -20.14
N ASP A 324 7.76 -4.62 -19.81
CA ASP A 324 7.55 -3.60 -20.84
C ASP A 324 8.82 -3.49 -21.69
N ALA A 325 8.68 -3.52 -23.00
CA ALA A 325 9.81 -3.37 -23.92
C ALA A 325 10.57 -2.05 -23.69
N LYS A 326 9.90 -1.00 -23.18
CA LYS A 326 10.52 0.28 -22.79
C LYS A 326 11.45 0.12 -21.58
N TRP A 327 11.09 -0.74 -20.63
CA TRP A 327 11.83 -0.91 -19.38
C TRP A 327 12.81 -2.08 -19.43
N LYS A 328 12.83 -2.86 -20.52
CA LYS A 328 13.70 -4.04 -20.65
C LYS A 328 15.19 -3.77 -20.48
N ASP A 329 15.63 -2.60 -20.92
CA ASP A 329 17.03 -2.18 -20.86
C ASP A 329 17.28 -1.15 -19.73
N ALA A 330 16.24 -0.77 -18.97
CA ALA A 330 16.40 0.16 -17.85
C ALA A 330 17.10 -0.54 -16.69
N PRO A 331 17.99 0.15 -15.94
CA PRO A 331 18.54 -0.37 -14.69
C PRO A 331 17.40 -0.77 -13.73
N GLY A 332 17.36 -2.05 -13.31
CA GLY A 332 16.27 -2.61 -12.50
C GLY A 332 14.95 -2.81 -13.26
N GLY A 333 15.01 -2.92 -14.59
CA GLY A 333 13.86 -2.90 -15.49
C GLY A 333 12.86 -4.03 -15.28
N ASN A 334 13.34 -5.21 -14.85
CA ASN A 334 12.48 -6.38 -14.72
C ASN A 334 12.46 -6.99 -13.33
N TRP A 335 13.60 -7.09 -12.64
CA TRP A 335 13.72 -7.67 -11.32
C TRP A 335 14.68 -6.79 -10.52
N GLY A 336 14.29 -6.38 -9.32
CA GLY A 336 15.15 -5.56 -8.46
C GLY A 336 14.46 -5.04 -7.21
N ILE A 337 15.09 -4.05 -6.60
CA ILE A 337 14.57 -3.31 -5.44
C ILE A 337 13.37 -2.43 -5.85
N ALA A 338 12.42 -2.26 -4.93
CA ALA A 338 11.29 -1.35 -5.14
C ALA A 338 11.76 0.07 -5.49
N ARG A 339 10.98 0.75 -6.34
CA ARG A 339 11.28 2.12 -6.75
C ARG A 339 10.93 3.09 -5.62
N ILE A 340 11.77 4.11 -5.44
CA ILE A 340 11.70 5.04 -4.31
C ILE A 340 10.38 5.83 -4.20
N GLY A 341 9.68 6.10 -5.31
CA GLY A 341 8.53 7.01 -5.34
C GLY A 341 7.43 6.65 -4.33
N VAL A 342 6.93 5.42 -4.38
CA VAL A 342 5.89 4.93 -3.46
C VAL A 342 6.40 4.96 -2.02
N ILE A 343 7.63 4.51 -1.77
CA ILE A 343 8.25 4.53 -0.44
C ILE A 343 8.32 5.96 0.11
N ALA A 344 8.78 6.93 -0.70
CA ALA A 344 8.95 8.31 -0.30
C ALA A 344 7.62 9.01 -0.02
N HIS A 345 6.61 8.78 -0.87
CA HIS A 345 5.24 9.29 -0.66
C HIS A 345 4.72 8.85 0.71
N GLU A 346 4.86 7.58 1.01
CA GLU A 346 4.29 6.98 2.21
C GLU A 346 5.07 7.36 3.47
N CYS A 347 6.39 7.48 3.37
CA CYS A 347 7.20 8.08 4.44
C CYS A 347 6.82 9.54 4.69
N GLY A 348 6.36 10.26 3.65
CA GLY A 348 5.85 11.62 3.78
C GLY A 348 4.72 11.72 4.81
N HIS A 349 3.82 10.73 4.86
CA HIS A 349 2.72 10.72 5.82
C HIS A 349 3.17 10.66 7.29
N PHE A 350 4.40 10.23 7.60
CA PHE A 350 4.92 10.36 8.97
C PHE A 350 4.97 11.83 9.42
N LEU A 351 5.21 12.77 8.49
CA LEU A 351 5.16 14.22 8.73
C LEU A 351 3.73 14.76 8.94
N GLY A 352 2.71 13.92 8.77
CA GLY A 352 1.30 14.30 8.90
C GLY A 352 0.76 15.08 7.69
N VAL A 353 1.39 14.94 6.51
CA VAL A 353 0.85 15.48 5.26
C VAL A 353 -0.20 14.54 4.67
N ASP A 354 -1.23 15.12 4.06
CA ASP A 354 -2.35 14.39 3.45
C ASP A 354 -2.05 14.02 1.99
N ASP A 355 -2.72 12.98 1.49
CA ASP A 355 -2.82 12.70 0.05
C ASP A 355 -3.35 13.92 -0.71
N LEU A 356 -2.66 14.33 -1.79
CA LEU A 356 -3.04 15.49 -2.61
C LEU A 356 -3.51 15.12 -4.03
N TYR A 357 -3.62 13.82 -4.35
CA TYR A 357 -4.33 13.37 -5.54
C TYR A 357 -5.85 13.54 -5.35
N ASP A 358 -6.60 13.64 -6.45
CA ASP A 358 -8.07 13.66 -6.33
C ASP A 358 -8.54 12.22 -6.14
N PRO A 359 -9.04 11.87 -4.93
CA PRO A 359 -9.47 10.50 -4.66
C PRO A 359 -10.62 10.08 -5.55
N SER A 360 -11.31 11.03 -6.22
CA SER A 360 -12.40 10.81 -7.16
C SER A 360 -11.97 10.61 -8.62
N GLY A 361 -10.67 10.39 -8.86
CA GLY A 361 -10.12 10.00 -10.17
C GLY A 361 -9.64 11.16 -11.04
N GLY A 362 -9.46 12.34 -10.45
CA GLY A 362 -8.69 13.43 -11.05
C GLY A 362 -7.20 13.34 -10.69
N ALA A 363 -6.38 14.21 -11.29
CA ALA A 363 -4.95 14.25 -10.97
C ALA A 363 -4.64 14.93 -9.62
N GLY A 364 -5.61 15.62 -9.00
CA GLY A 364 -5.34 16.47 -7.84
C GLY A 364 -4.29 17.53 -8.18
N VAL A 365 -3.25 17.64 -7.36
CA VAL A 365 -2.07 18.47 -7.66
C VAL A 365 -1.11 17.83 -8.69
N GLY A 366 -1.32 16.57 -9.07
CA GLY A 366 -0.56 15.89 -10.12
C GLY A 366 0.94 15.77 -9.81
N THR A 367 1.77 15.82 -10.86
CA THR A 367 3.24 15.72 -10.79
C THR A 367 3.93 16.91 -10.12
N PHE A 368 3.18 17.92 -9.68
CA PHE A 368 3.73 19.07 -8.97
C PHE A 368 4.08 18.75 -7.51
N ASP A 369 3.56 17.66 -6.95
CA ASP A 369 3.80 17.26 -5.57
C ASP A 369 3.93 15.73 -5.44
N LEU A 370 4.87 15.26 -4.63
CA LEU A 370 5.05 13.84 -4.32
C LEU A 370 3.79 13.22 -3.70
N MET A 371 3.04 14.00 -2.92
CA MET A 371 1.77 13.59 -2.31
C MET A 371 0.61 13.56 -3.32
N GLY A 372 0.79 14.11 -4.53
CA GLY A 372 -0.15 14.03 -5.64
C GLY A 372 0.19 12.94 -6.66
N ASN A 373 1.47 12.80 -7.02
CA ASN A 373 1.93 11.76 -7.93
C ASN A 373 3.38 11.37 -7.65
N MET A 374 3.59 10.12 -7.26
CA MET A 374 4.90 9.52 -7.01
C MET A 374 5.51 8.77 -8.19
N TRP A 375 4.78 8.65 -9.30
CA TRP A 375 5.20 7.88 -10.47
C TRP A 375 6.15 8.65 -11.40
N GLY A 376 6.39 9.93 -11.10
CA GLY A 376 7.21 10.82 -11.93
C GLY A 376 6.47 11.36 -13.16
N TRP A 377 7.26 11.84 -14.13
CA TRP A 377 6.80 12.46 -15.38
C TRP A 377 6.70 11.47 -16.55
#